data_AF-A0A956HMK5-F1
#
_entry.id   AF-A0A956HMK5-F1
#
_cell.length_a   1.000
_cell.length_b   1.000
_cell.length_c   1.000
_cell.angle_alpha   90.00
_cell.angle_beta   90.00
_cell.angle_gamma   90.00
#
_symmetry.space_group_name_H-M   'P 1'
#
loop_
_entity.id
_entity.type
_entity.pdbx_description
1 polymer ?
#
loop_
_entity_poly.entity_id
_entity_poly.type
_entity_poly.pdbx_seq_one_letter_code
_entity_poly.pdbx_strand_id
1 'polypeptide(L)'
;MGAGATGGLLRPRSRSAPHVSRELRVGLILTSTAIGAALIGTFDFLTGNDLRVYPLYYLPISAAAWWGGRPWAMTLACLCALIWVIASHLVEPHEIALEVQVINVAMQLGSFGLIGTLIASLRAANVRERELSRADALTGLLNSRGLYDEAPRQLALARRYGHPLTIAYLDLDNFK
;
A
#
# COMPACT_ATOMS: atom_id res chain seq x y z
N MET A 1 13.66 -3.30 63.49
CA MET A 1 13.97 -2.14 62.64
C MET A 1 14.20 -2.65 61.23
N GLY A 2 13.28 -2.35 60.32
CA GLY A 2 13.30 -2.82 58.94
C GLY A 2 13.79 -1.75 57.97
N ALA A 3 14.46 -2.20 56.92
CA ALA A 3 14.62 -1.56 55.61
C ALA A 3 15.07 -2.69 54.68
N GLY A 4 14.35 -3.13 53.65
CA GLY A 4 13.57 -2.35 52.70
C GLY A 4 14.42 -2.02 51.47
N ALA A 5 15.09 -3.02 50.87
CA ALA A 5 15.78 -2.85 49.59
C ALA A 5 14.78 -3.10 48.46
N THR A 6 14.24 -1.99 47.97
CA THR A 6 13.27 -1.88 46.89
C THR A 6 13.87 -2.26 45.54
N GLY A 7 13.01 -2.87 44.73
CA GLY A 7 13.35 -3.41 43.41
C GLY A 7 13.78 -2.35 42.41
N GLY A 8 14.93 -2.62 41.78
CA GLY A 8 15.31 -2.00 40.52
C GLY A 8 14.46 -2.56 39.39
N LEU A 9 13.29 -1.94 39.17
CA LEU A 9 12.46 -2.13 37.99
C LEU A 9 13.27 -1.76 36.74
N LEU A 10 13.81 -2.77 36.05
CA LEU A 10 14.23 -2.66 34.66
C LEU A 10 13.00 -2.31 33.82
N ARG A 11 12.83 -1.02 33.51
CA ARG A 11 11.82 -0.57 32.53
C ARG A 11 12.16 -1.19 31.18
N PRO A 12 11.30 -2.01 30.57
CA PRO A 12 11.53 -2.43 29.19
C PRO A 12 11.42 -1.19 28.30
N ARG A 13 12.52 -0.88 27.60
CA ARG A 13 12.50 0.08 26.48
C ARG A 13 11.55 -0.48 25.44
N SER A 14 10.35 0.09 25.35
CA SER A 14 9.46 -0.14 24.22
C SER A 14 10.16 0.36 22.96
N ARG A 15 10.70 -0.58 22.18
CA ARG A 15 11.06 -0.32 20.80
C ARG A 15 9.74 -0.08 20.07
N SER A 16 9.38 1.20 19.91
CA SER A 16 8.33 1.62 19.02
C SER A 16 8.65 1.05 17.63
N ALA A 17 7.75 0.20 17.12
CA ALA A 17 7.79 -0.22 15.73
C ALA A 17 7.90 1.05 14.84
N PRO A 18 8.65 1.00 13.73
CA PRO A 18 8.85 2.18 12.89
C PRO A 18 7.49 2.64 12.34
N HIS A 19 6.91 3.65 12.97
CA HIS A 19 5.84 4.44 12.38
C HIS A 19 6.47 5.19 11.21
N VAL A 20 6.47 4.56 10.04
CA VAL A 20 6.80 5.22 8.77
C VAL A 20 5.94 6.47 8.71
N SER A 21 6.57 7.63 8.88
CA SER A 21 5.87 8.91 8.94
C SER A 21 5.10 9.11 7.64
N ARG A 22 3.97 9.82 7.72
CA ARG A 22 3.16 10.15 6.54
C ARG A 22 4.01 10.76 5.42
N GLU A 23 5.01 11.55 5.78
CA GLU A 23 5.98 12.17 4.88
C GLU A 23 6.87 11.15 4.17
N LEU A 24 7.37 10.13 4.88
CA LEU A 24 8.20 9.08 4.29
C LEU A 24 7.39 8.22 3.29
N ARG A 25 6.10 7.97 3.58
CA ARG A 25 5.20 7.27 2.64
C ARG A 25 4.95 8.10 1.38
N VAL A 26 4.69 9.39 1.54
CA VAL A 26 4.49 10.31 0.40
C VAL A 26 5.78 10.42 -0.42
N GLY A 27 6.95 10.51 0.21
CA GLY A 27 8.25 10.51 -0.46
C GLY A 27 8.50 9.23 -1.27
N LEU A 28 8.18 8.06 -0.72
CA LEU A 28 8.28 6.78 -1.44
C LEU A 28 7.35 6.70 -2.65
N ILE A 29 6.14 7.27 -2.55
CA ILE A 29 5.20 7.32 -3.67
C ILE A 29 5.65 8.30 -4.74
N LEU A 30 6.15 9.48 -4.36
CA LEU A 30 6.65 10.48 -5.30
C LEU A 30 7.89 9.97 -6.04
N THR A 31 8.82 9.32 -5.32
CA THR A 31 10.01 8.71 -5.93
C THR A 31 9.64 7.56 -6.86
N SER A 32 8.73 6.67 -6.49
CA SER A 32 8.30 5.58 -7.40
C SER A 32 7.54 6.12 -8.63
N THR A 33 6.76 7.18 -8.47
CA THR A 33 6.07 7.90 -9.57
C THR A 33 7.10 8.51 -10.54
N ALA A 34 8.09 9.23 -10.00
CA ALA A 34 9.14 9.87 -10.79
C ALA A 34 10.03 8.86 -11.52
N ILE A 35 10.41 7.77 -10.84
CA ILE A 35 11.20 6.68 -11.43
C ILE A 35 10.40 5.99 -12.53
N GLY A 36 9.12 5.69 -12.30
CA GLY A 36 8.25 5.09 -13.32
C GLY A 36 8.15 5.97 -14.56
N ALA A 37 7.88 7.26 -14.38
CA ALA A 37 7.81 8.24 -15.47
C ALA A 37 9.14 8.37 -16.24
N ALA A 38 10.28 8.42 -15.54
CA ALA A 38 11.60 8.55 -16.15
C ALA A 38 12.01 7.28 -16.92
N LEU A 39 11.77 6.10 -16.35
CA LEU A 39 12.01 4.81 -17.02
C LEU A 39 11.19 4.72 -18.30
N ILE A 40 9.92 5.10 -18.24
CA ILE A 40 9.01 5.13 -19.38
C ILE A 40 9.51 6.07 -20.48
N GLY A 41 9.81 7.33 -20.15
CA GLY A 41 10.28 8.30 -21.14
C GLY A 41 11.60 7.90 -21.79
N THR A 42 12.49 7.25 -21.02
CA THR A 42 13.78 6.76 -21.54
C THR A 42 13.59 5.56 -22.46
N PHE A 43 12.68 4.63 -22.12
CA PHE A 43 12.40 3.47 -22.97
C PHE A 43 11.72 3.86 -24.28
N ASP A 44 10.77 4.79 -24.24
CA ASP A 44 10.07 5.31 -25.42
C ASP A 44 11.08 5.97 -26.39
N PHE A 45 12.03 6.73 -25.84
CA PHE A 45 13.10 7.35 -26.61
C PHE A 45 14.09 6.35 -27.23
N LEU A 46 14.44 5.28 -26.50
CA LEU A 46 15.44 4.29 -26.95
C LEU A 46 14.90 3.26 -27.94
N THR A 47 13.62 2.91 -27.86
CA THR A 47 13.06 1.76 -28.59
C THR A 47 12.47 2.15 -29.95
N GLY A 48 12.21 3.44 -30.19
CA GLY A 48 11.48 3.89 -31.37
C GLY A 48 10.08 3.27 -31.46
N ASN A 49 9.46 3.33 -32.64
CA ASN A 49 8.05 2.92 -32.83
C ASN A 49 7.86 1.41 -33.12
N ASP A 50 8.94 0.62 -33.20
CA ASP A 50 8.91 -0.76 -33.70
C ASP A 50 8.54 -1.81 -32.63
N LEU A 51 8.71 -1.49 -31.35
CA LEU A 51 8.37 -2.37 -30.23
C LEU A 51 7.27 -1.74 -29.38
N ARG A 52 6.09 -2.38 -29.37
CA ARG A 52 4.94 -1.94 -28.56
C ARG A 52 5.13 -2.37 -27.10
N VAL A 53 5.84 -1.54 -26.33
CA VAL A 53 6.16 -1.79 -24.91
C VAL A 53 5.01 -1.43 -23.94
N TYR A 54 3.85 -0.98 -24.46
CA TYR A 54 2.68 -0.52 -23.70
C TYR A 54 2.25 -1.38 -22.49
N PRO A 55 2.31 -2.73 -22.51
CA PRO A 55 1.93 -3.53 -21.34
C PRO A 55 2.82 -3.32 -20.11
N LEU A 56 4.09 -2.92 -20.28
CA LEU A 56 5.00 -2.70 -19.16
C LEU A 56 4.64 -1.44 -18.34
N TYR A 57 3.82 -0.55 -18.90
CA TYR A 57 3.36 0.68 -18.27
C TYR A 57 2.39 0.41 -17.11
N TYR A 58 1.78 -0.78 -17.07
CA TYR A 58 0.88 -1.16 -15.99
C TYR A 58 1.61 -1.46 -14.67
N LEU A 59 2.88 -1.85 -14.70
CA LEU A 59 3.64 -2.18 -13.49
C LEU A 59 3.80 -0.98 -12.53
N PRO A 60 4.32 0.18 -12.96
CA PRO A 60 4.44 1.34 -12.08
C PRO A 60 3.07 1.90 -11.65
N ILE A 61 2.05 1.83 -12.51
CA ILE A 61 0.67 2.26 -12.19
C ILE A 61 0.07 1.36 -11.11
N SER A 62 0.27 0.05 -11.23
CA SER A 62 -0.17 -0.93 -10.25
C SER A 62 0.51 -0.72 -8.90
N ALA A 63 1.81 -0.47 -8.90
CA ALA A 63 2.60 -0.12 -7.71
C ALA A 63 2.08 1.15 -7.03
N ALA A 64 1.89 2.24 -7.79
CA ALA A 64 1.36 3.50 -7.26
C ALA A 64 -0.06 3.34 -6.69
N ALA A 65 -0.92 2.60 -7.40
CA ALA A 65 -2.26 2.27 -6.92
C ALA A 65 -2.22 1.44 -5.62
N TRP A 66 -1.29 0.50 -5.53
CA TRP A 66 -1.14 -0.35 -4.37
C TRP A 66 -0.69 0.45 -3.15
N TRP A 67 0.32 1.30 -3.25
CA TRP A 67 0.82 2.02 -2.06
C TRP A 67 0.10 3.33 -1.75
N GLY A 68 -0.26 4.10 -2.78
CA GLY A 68 -0.92 5.41 -2.65
C GLY A 68 -2.45 5.37 -2.70
N GLY A 69 -3.04 4.33 -3.29
CA GLY A 69 -4.49 4.27 -3.52
C GLY A 69 -4.94 5.03 -4.77
N ARG A 70 -6.26 5.20 -4.92
CA ARG A 70 -6.91 5.74 -6.13
C ARG A 70 -6.34 7.08 -6.66
N PRO A 71 -6.20 8.15 -5.85
CA PRO A 71 -5.79 9.45 -6.39
C PRO A 71 -4.37 9.42 -6.97
N TRP A 72 -3.47 8.61 -6.41
CA TRP A 72 -2.09 8.48 -6.89
C TRP A 72 -1.97 7.66 -8.17
N ALA A 73 -2.83 6.66 -8.34
CA ALA A 73 -2.93 5.94 -9.61
C ALA A 73 -3.38 6.89 -10.74
N MET A 74 -4.33 7.79 -10.44
CA MET A 74 -4.84 8.77 -11.40
C MET A 74 -3.79 9.83 -11.76
N THR A 75 -3.04 10.36 -10.77
CA THR A 75 -1.98 11.34 -11.06
C THR A 75 -0.89 10.74 -11.92
N LEU A 76 -0.44 9.52 -11.64
CA LEU A 76 0.55 8.84 -12.46
C LEU A 76 0.02 8.52 -13.87
N ALA A 77 -1.25 8.11 -14.00
CA ALA A 77 -1.86 7.91 -15.31
C ALA A 77 -1.86 9.20 -16.15
N CYS A 78 -2.21 10.34 -15.55
CA CYS A 78 -2.17 11.65 -16.20
C CYS A 78 -0.74 12.05 -16.59
N LEU A 79 0.24 11.84 -15.71
CA LEU A 79 1.65 12.15 -16.01
C LEU A 79 2.19 11.29 -17.15
N CYS A 80 1.90 9.99 -17.15
CA CYS A 80 2.29 9.09 -18.24
C CYS A 80 1.66 9.51 -19.58
N ALA A 81 0.37 9.88 -19.57
CA ALA A 81 -0.30 10.38 -20.77
C ALA A 81 0.34 11.69 -21.27
N LEU A 82 0.67 12.62 -20.36
CA LEU A 82 1.32 13.87 -20.70
C LEU A 82 2.72 13.66 -21.30
N ILE A 83 3.52 12.78 -20.69
CA ILE A 83 4.86 12.43 -21.19
C ILE A 83 4.78 11.85 -22.60
N TRP A 84 3.83 10.95 -22.85
CA TRP A 84 3.63 10.38 -24.18
C TRP A 84 3.25 11.42 -25.23
N VAL A 85 2.32 12.34 -24.90
CA VAL A 85 1.96 13.44 -25.81
C VAL A 85 3.19 14.29 -26.12
N ILE A 86 3.96 14.68 -25.11
CA ILE A 86 5.18 15.48 -25.30
C ILE A 86 6.21 14.72 -26.15
N ALA A 87 6.47 13.45 -25.86
CA ALA A 87 7.40 12.62 -26.62
C ALA A 87 6.98 12.50 -28.10
N SER A 88 5.68 12.29 -28.35
CA SER A 88 5.13 12.21 -29.71
C SER A 88 5.36 13.49 -30.54
N HIS A 89 5.41 14.65 -29.89
CA HIS A 89 5.67 15.93 -30.56
C HIS A 89 7.16 16.25 -30.75
N LEU A 90 8.07 15.62 -29.98
CA LEU A 90 9.51 15.92 -29.99
C LEU A 90 10.34 14.94 -30.81
N VAL A 91 9.94 13.66 -30.89
CA VAL A 91 10.81 12.58 -31.41
C VAL A 91 10.72 12.43 -32.92
N GLU A 92 9.54 12.60 -33.53
CA GLU A 92 9.37 12.67 -34.99
C GLU A 92 7.96 13.21 -35.28
N PRO A 93 7.77 14.32 -36.04
CA PRO A 93 6.46 14.76 -36.47
C PRO A 93 5.95 13.87 -37.61
N HIS A 94 5.65 12.61 -37.30
CA HIS A 94 4.73 11.86 -38.14
C HIS A 94 3.37 12.56 -38.03
N GLU A 95 2.75 12.92 -39.15
CA GLU A 95 1.39 13.44 -39.18
C GLU A 95 0.41 12.33 -38.77
N ILE A 96 0.40 11.99 -37.49
CA ILE A 96 -0.63 11.17 -36.88
C ILE A 96 -1.90 12.00 -36.96
N ALA A 97 -2.90 11.51 -37.71
CA ALA A 97 -4.20 12.18 -37.79
C ALA A 97 -4.72 12.48 -36.39
N LEU A 98 -5.27 13.68 -36.18
CA LEU A 98 -5.77 14.15 -34.88
C LEU A 98 -6.72 13.12 -34.23
N GLU A 99 -7.54 12.45 -35.05
CA GLU A 99 -8.45 11.38 -34.63
C GLU A 99 -7.73 10.20 -33.98
N VAL A 100 -6.60 9.75 -34.56
CA VAL A 100 -5.80 8.65 -34.03
C VAL A 100 -5.11 9.07 -32.72
N GLN A 101 -4.63 10.31 -32.64
CA GLN A 101 -4.03 10.84 -31.41
C GLN A 101 -5.05 10.92 -30.27
N VAL A 102 -6.25 11.44 -30.54
CA VAL A 102 -7.36 11.53 -29.57
C VAL A 102 -7.77 10.13 -29.10
N ILE A 103 -7.93 9.16 -30.01
CA ILE A 103 -8.31 7.79 -29.66
C ILE A 103 -7.22 7.13 -28.81
N ASN A 104 -5.93 7.29 -29.14
CA ASN A 104 -4.85 6.70 -28.36
C ASN A 104 -4.79 7.27 -26.94
N VAL A 105 -4.89 8.59 -26.79
CA VAL A 105 -4.93 9.24 -25.46
C VAL A 105 -6.15 8.77 -24.67
N ALA A 106 -7.33 8.70 -25.31
CA ALA A 106 -8.56 8.24 -24.65
C ALA A 106 -8.45 6.78 -24.21
N MET A 107 -7.93 5.89 -25.07
CA MET A 107 -7.71 4.48 -24.77
C MET A 107 -6.69 4.30 -23.64
N GLN A 108 -5.63 5.11 -23.63
CA GLN A 108 -4.58 5.04 -22.62
C GLN A 108 -5.07 5.54 -21.26
N LEU A 109 -5.76 6.68 -21.21
CA LEU A 109 -6.39 7.21 -20.00
C LEU A 109 -7.45 6.23 -19.45
N GLY A 110 -8.28 5.67 -20.32
CA GLY A 110 -9.29 4.69 -19.96
C GLY A 110 -8.66 3.43 -19.35
N SER A 111 -7.63 2.88 -19.99
CA SER A 111 -6.95 1.66 -19.55
C SER A 111 -6.23 1.85 -18.21
N PHE A 112 -5.47 2.93 -18.08
CA PHE A 112 -4.72 3.25 -16.85
C PHE A 112 -5.65 3.59 -15.69
N GLY A 113 -6.70 4.37 -15.96
CA GLY A 113 -7.73 4.69 -14.97
C GLY A 113 -8.45 3.45 -14.47
N LEU A 114 -8.86 2.55 -15.39
CA LEU A 114 -9.53 1.30 -15.03
C LEU A 114 -8.63 0.41 -14.17
N ILE A 115 -7.41 0.11 -14.61
CA ILE A 115 -6.51 -0.79 -13.89
C ILE A 115 -6.12 -0.20 -12.53
N GLY A 116 -5.74 1.09 -12.49
CA GLY A 116 -5.38 1.76 -11.24
C GLY A 116 -6.52 1.75 -10.23
N THR A 117 -7.76 2.00 -10.68
CA THR A 117 -8.94 1.99 -9.78
C THR A 117 -9.31 0.58 -9.32
N LEU A 118 -9.20 -0.44 -10.17
CA LEU A 118 -9.43 -1.83 -9.80
C LEU A 118 -8.45 -2.30 -8.73
N ILE A 119 -7.15 -2.05 -8.92
CA ILE A 119 -6.10 -2.44 -7.97
C ILE A 119 -6.28 -1.73 -6.63
N ALA A 120 -6.53 -0.41 -6.65
CA ALA A 120 -6.78 0.34 -5.43
C ALA A 120 -8.06 -0.13 -4.70
N SER A 121 -9.10 -0.52 -5.44
CA SER A 121 -10.33 -1.09 -4.87
C SER A 121 -10.09 -2.44 -4.23
N LEU A 122 -9.37 -3.32 -4.92
CA LEU A 122 -9.04 -4.66 -4.43
C LEU A 122 -8.25 -4.58 -3.13
N ARG A 123 -7.25 -3.70 -3.08
CA ARG A 123 -6.47 -3.47 -1.85
C ARG A 123 -7.35 -2.94 -0.72
N ALA A 124 -8.20 -1.96 -0.99
CA ALA A 124 -9.09 -1.39 0.02
C ALA A 124 -10.07 -2.44 0.56
N ALA A 125 -10.62 -3.29 -0.32
CA ALA A 125 -11.48 -4.40 0.06
C ALA A 125 -10.73 -5.42 0.92
N ASN A 126 -9.52 -5.81 0.53
CA ASN A 126 -8.70 -6.76 1.28
C ASN A 126 -8.33 -6.24 2.68
N VAL A 127 -7.96 -4.95 2.79
CA VAL A 127 -7.70 -4.32 4.09
C VAL A 127 -8.96 -4.31 4.95
N ARG A 128 -10.11 -3.95 4.37
CA ARG A 128 -11.39 -3.93 5.08
C ARG A 128 -11.81 -5.33 5.53
N GLU A 129 -11.61 -6.35 4.70
CA GLU A 129 -11.86 -7.75 5.05
C GLU A 129 -10.99 -8.21 6.21
N ARG A 130 -9.68 -7.91 6.17
CA ARG A 130 -8.76 -8.18 7.28
C ARG A 130 -9.15 -7.43 8.56
N GLU A 131 -9.62 -6.19 8.43
CA GLU A 131 -10.12 -5.41 9.55
C GLU A 131 -11.41 -6.00 10.12
N LEU A 132 -12.31 -6.52 9.29
CA LEU A 132 -13.60 -7.08 9.72
C LEU A 132 -13.47 -8.51 10.26
N SER A 133 -12.43 -9.25 9.88
CA SER A 133 -12.18 -10.58 10.44
C SER A 133 -11.83 -10.48 11.92
N ARG A 134 -12.47 -11.30 12.76
CA ARG A 134 -12.13 -11.46 14.19
C ARG A 134 -11.08 -12.53 14.43
N ALA A 135 -10.86 -13.41 13.45
CA ALA A 135 -9.93 -14.52 13.56
C ALA A 135 -8.69 -14.27 12.69
N ASP A 136 -7.54 -14.74 13.16
CA ASP A 136 -6.32 -14.86 12.39
C ASP A 136 -6.48 -16.01 11.39
N ALA A 137 -6.15 -15.76 10.12
CA ALA A 137 -6.39 -16.72 9.04
C ALA A 137 -5.47 -17.94 9.11
N LEU A 138 -4.30 -17.83 9.73
CA LEU A 138 -3.32 -18.91 9.80
C LEU A 138 -3.61 -19.86 10.96
N THR A 139 -4.08 -19.32 12.10
CA THR A 139 -4.26 -20.08 13.34
C THR A 139 -5.71 -20.34 13.70
N GLY A 140 -6.67 -19.60 13.12
CA GLY A 140 -8.08 -19.64 13.49
C GLY A 140 -8.39 -19.03 14.87
N LEU A 141 -7.37 -18.61 15.61
CA LEU A 141 -7.50 -17.94 16.90
C LEU A 141 -8.01 -16.51 16.71
N LEU A 142 -8.46 -15.87 17.79
CA LEU A 142 -8.77 -14.45 17.75
C LEU A 142 -7.52 -13.66 17.36
N ASN A 143 -7.65 -12.81 16.34
CA ASN A 143 -6.60 -11.84 16.03
C ASN A 143 -6.60 -10.73 17.09
N SER A 144 -5.64 -9.79 17.00
CA SER A 144 -5.53 -8.70 17.98
C SER A 144 -6.84 -7.93 18.16
N ARG A 145 -7.57 -7.67 17.07
CA ARG A 145 -8.88 -6.98 17.13
C ARG A 145 -9.92 -7.85 17.83
N GLY A 146 -10.03 -9.13 17.46
CA GLY A 146 -10.93 -10.08 18.10
C GLY A 146 -10.66 -10.22 19.60
N LEU A 147 -9.39 -10.19 20.01
CA LEU A 147 -8.98 -10.19 21.41
C LEU A 147 -9.43 -8.91 22.13
N TYR A 148 -9.21 -7.73 21.53
CA TYR A 148 -9.64 -6.46 22.10
C TYR A 148 -11.18 -6.34 22.19
N ASP A 149 -11.90 -6.87 21.21
CA ASP A 149 -13.37 -6.92 21.21
C ASP A 149 -13.91 -7.87 22.30
N GLU A 150 -13.22 -8.99 22.56
CA GLU A 150 -13.64 -10.02 23.53
C GLU A 150 -13.16 -9.73 24.97
N ALA A 151 -12.05 -9.01 25.15
CA ALA A 151 -11.45 -8.73 26.45
C ALA A 151 -12.41 -8.04 27.46
N PRO A 152 -13.24 -7.03 27.07
CA PRO A 152 -14.23 -6.45 27.97
C PRO A 152 -15.25 -7.47 28.48
N ARG A 153 -15.65 -8.42 27.63
CA ARG A 153 -16.60 -9.48 28.01
C ARG A 153 -15.98 -10.41 29.05
N GLN A 154 -14.74 -10.84 28.82
CA GLN A 154 -14.01 -11.70 29.76
C GLN A 154 -13.75 -11.01 31.10
N LEU A 155 -13.40 -9.71 31.08
CA LEU A 155 -13.22 -8.92 32.29
C LEU A 155 -14.54 -8.76 33.07
N ALA A 156 -15.65 -8.52 32.39
CA ALA A 156 -16.96 -8.41 33.02
C ALA A 156 -17.39 -9.74 33.67
N LEU A 157 -17.16 -10.87 33.00
CA LEU A 157 -17.42 -12.20 33.54
C LEU A 157 -16.56 -12.50 34.77
N ALA A 158 -15.25 -12.23 34.70
CA ALA A 158 -14.33 -12.40 35.81
C ALA A 158 -14.77 -11.59 37.04
N ARG A 159 -15.15 -10.32 36.84
CA ARG A 159 -15.70 -9.46 37.91
C ARG A 159 -17.02 -9.99 38.47
N ARG A 160 -17.93 -10.47 37.62
CA ARG A 160 -19.26 -10.95 38.03
C ARG A 160 -19.19 -12.19 38.92
N TYR A 161 -18.31 -13.12 38.59
CA TYR A 161 -18.18 -14.39 39.31
C TYR A 161 -17.03 -14.41 40.32
N GLY A 162 -16.30 -13.30 40.48
CA GLY A 162 -15.17 -13.20 41.41
C GLY A 162 -13.98 -14.07 41.02
N HIS A 163 -13.82 -14.37 39.72
CA HIS A 163 -12.73 -15.20 39.23
C HIS A 163 -11.49 -14.35 38.90
N PRO A 164 -10.27 -14.82 39.25
CA PRO A 164 -9.05 -14.16 38.81
C PRO A 164 -8.91 -14.27 37.29
N LEU A 165 -8.56 -13.15 36.63
CA LEU A 165 -8.27 -13.10 35.20
C LEU A 165 -6.76 -12.96 34.99
N THR A 166 -6.18 -13.78 34.11
CA THR A 166 -4.77 -13.75 33.74
C THR A 166 -4.62 -13.48 32.25
N ILE A 167 -3.67 -12.63 31.87
CA ILE A 167 -3.25 -12.42 30.48
C ILE A 167 -1.84 -12.99 30.35
N ALA A 168 -1.65 -13.92 29.43
CA ALA A 168 -0.34 -14.47 29.09
C ALA A 168 0.05 -14.00 27.68
N TYR A 169 1.28 -13.52 27.52
CA TYR A 169 1.88 -13.24 26.23
C TYR A 169 2.94 -14.31 25.97
N LEU A 170 2.70 -15.13 24.95
CA LEU A 170 3.55 -16.23 24.56
C LEU A 170 4.21 -15.86 23.23
N ASP A 171 5.53 -15.79 23.21
CA ASP A 171 6.31 -15.60 22.00
C ASP A 171 7.04 -16.91 21.68
N LEU A 172 7.12 -17.26 20.40
CA LEU A 172 7.81 -18.47 19.96
C LEU A 172 9.24 -18.10 19.55
N ASP A 173 10.21 -18.44 20.39
CA ASP A 173 11.63 -18.28 20.07
C ASP A 173 12.02 -19.19 18.88
N ASN A 174 12.83 -18.67 17.94
CA ASN A 174 13.31 -19.36 16.72
C ASN A 174 12.24 -19.70 15.66
N PHE A 175 11.16 -18.94 15.55
CA PHE A 175 10.27 -19.03 14.39
C PHE A 175 11.00 -18.55 13.11
N LYS A 176 11.34 -19.47 12.19
CA LYS A 176 12.06 -19.19 10.93
C LYS A 176 11.31 -19.76 9.73
#